data_AF-A0A7C0VIK5-F1
#
_entry.id   AF-A0A7C0VIK5-F1
#
_cell.length_a   1.000
_cell.length_b   1.000
_cell.length_c   1.000
_cell.angle_alpha   90.00
_cell.angle_beta   90.00
_cell.angle_gamma   90.00
#
_symmetry.space_group_name_H-M   'P 1'
#
loop_
_entity.id
_entity.type
_entity.pdbx_description
1 polymer ?
#
loop_
_entity_poly.entity_id
_entity_poly.type
_entity_poly.pdbx_seq_one_letter_code
_entity_poly.pdbx_strand_id
1 'polypeptide(L)'
;MIGAGATIGAGIFMNPAESAKFLQSSSQLLFVWALGGAIAFLGAFCFAELGALFPRSGGQYIYLEKAFRSWFDWVEPAGGVVCFPRLKVNVSTLEFNQFLREKFNTSVVPGNFFGAPNHFRLGFGGSSDLLQNRLFSLREALAWLATTKAD
;
A
#
# COMPACT_ATOMS: atom_id res chain seq x y z
N MET A 1 19.22 -2.97 -4.88
CA MET A 1 18.61 -3.36 -3.59
C MET A 1 17.28 -2.63 -3.32
N ILE A 2 16.33 -2.63 -4.24
CA ILE A 2 15.01 -1.98 -4.02
C ILE A 2 13.99 -2.97 -3.40
N GLY A 3 14.09 -4.26 -3.73
CA GLY A 3 13.14 -5.29 -3.24
C GLY A 3 13.21 -5.57 -1.74
N ALA A 4 14.41 -5.66 -1.16
CA ALA A 4 14.57 -5.98 0.26
C ALA A 4 13.91 -4.94 1.20
N GLY A 5 13.98 -3.65 0.85
CA GLY A 5 13.32 -2.58 1.61
C GLY A 5 11.80 -2.57 1.47
N ALA A 6 11.26 -3.15 0.40
CA ALA A 6 9.80 -3.32 0.24
C ALA A 6 9.27 -4.55 0.99
N THR A 7 10.11 -5.58 1.19
CA THR A 7 9.75 -6.81 1.91
C THR A 7 9.87 -6.68 3.42
N ILE A 8 10.87 -5.95 3.93
CA ILE A 8 11.06 -5.73 5.36
C ILE A 8 10.10 -4.64 5.84
N GLY A 9 9.02 -5.05 6.52
CA GLY A 9 8.04 -4.15 7.13
C GLY A 9 7.99 -4.24 8.66
N ALA A 10 7.06 -3.49 9.26
CA ALA A 10 6.87 -3.46 10.73
C ALA A 10 6.54 -4.83 11.35
N GLY A 11 6.11 -5.80 10.55
CA GLY A 11 5.85 -7.17 10.99
C GLY A 11 7.05 -7.86 11.64
N ILE A 12 8.30 -7.45 11.34
CA ILE A 12 9.49 -8.02 11.96
C ILE A 12 9.53 -7.82 13.49
N PHE A 13 8.88 -6.77 14.01
CA PHE A 13 8.85 -6.48 15.45
C PHE A 13 7.74 -7.24 16.19
N MET A 14 6.69 -7.68 15.49
CA MET A 14 5.51 -8.32 16.09
C MET A 14 5.49 -9.83 15.85
N ASN A 15 5.79 -10.27 14.63
CA ASN A 15 5.62 -11.67 14.22
C ASN A 15 6.51 -12.67 14.97
N PRO A 16 7.78 -12.36 15.34
CA PRO A 16 8.58 -13.30 16.13
C PRO A 16 7.95 -13.58 17.50
N ALA A 17 7.44 -12.54 18.17
CA ALA A 17 6.81 -12.66 19.47
C ALA A 17 5.50 -13.45 19.39
N GLU A 18 4.68 -13.21 18.36
CA GLU A 18 3.46 -14.00 18.13
C GLU A 18 3.78 -15.47 17.81
N SER A 19 4.78 -15.73 16.98
CA SER A 19 5.19 -17.10 16.61
C SER A 19 5.73 -17.88 17.82
N ALA A 20 6.48 -17.21 18.70
CA ALA A 20 7.05 -17.82 19.90
C ALA A 20 5.99 -18.35 20.87
N LYS A 21 4.77 -17.80 20.88
CA LYS A 21 3.67 -18.28 21.74
C LYS A 21 3.24 -19.72 21.42
N PHE A 22 3.47 -20.17 20.19
CA PHE A 22 3.09 -21.50 19.70
C PHE A 22 4.24 -22.50 19.73
N LEU A 23 5.45 -22.08 20.10
CA LEU A 23 6.67 -22.88 20.01
C LEU A 23 7.30 -23.03 21.40
N GLN A 24 7.94 -24.17 21.63
CA GLN A 24 8.47 -24.52 22.95
C GLN A 24 9.96 -24.20 23.10
N SER A 25 10.66 -23.92 22.00
CA SER A 25 12.09 -23.61 22.00
C SER A 25 12.49 -22.59 20.94
N SER A 26 13.60 -21.90 21.20
CA SER A 26 14.19 -20.93 20.26
C SER A 26 14.66 -21.59 18.95
N SER A 27 15.08 -22.85 18.99
CA SER A 27 15.48 -23.59 17.78
C SER A 27 14.29 -23.86 16.86
N GLN A 28 13.12 -24.18 17.40
CA GLN A 28 11.88 -24.32 16.63
C GLN A 28 11.48 -22.99 15.98
N LEU A 29 11.62 -21.87 16.70
CA LEU A 29 11.34 -20.54 16.16
C LEU A 29 12.25 -20.22 14.97
N LEU A 30 13.56 -20.42 15.12
CA LEU A 30 14.52 -20.20 14.03
C LEU A 30 14.23 -21.12 12.83
N PHE A 31 13.86 -22.37 13.08
CA PHE A 31 13.50 -23.32 12.03
C PHE A 31 12.26 -22.87 11.24
N VAL A 32 11.19 -22.46 11.91
CA VAL A 32 9.97 -21.97 11.25
C VAL A 32 10.24 -20.70 10.44
N TRP A 33 11.07 -19.79 10.96
CA TRP A 33 11.49 -18.60 10.23
C TRP A 33 12.33 -18.93 8.99
N ALA A 34 13.29 -19.86 9.11
CA ALA A 34 14.08 -20.32 7.99
C ALA A 34 13.21 -21.00 6.92
N LEU A 35 12.26 -21.85 7.34
CA LEU A 35 11.31 -22.50 6.45
C LEU A 35 10.41 -21.50 5.74
N GLY A 36 9.84 -20.53 6.47
CA GLY A 36 9.05 -19.45 5.89
C GLY A 36 9.84 -18.61 4.89
N GLY A 37 11.11 -18.31 5.20
CA GLY A 37 12.04 -17.65 4.29
C GLY A 37 12.29 -18.45 3.01
N ALA A 38 12.48 -19.77 3.13
CA ALA A 38 12.65 -20.66 1.98
C ALA A 38 11.40 -20.70 1.09
N ILE A 39 10.21 -20.79 1.69
CA ILE A 39 8.93 -20.74 0.95
C ILE A 39 8.78 -19.41 0.21
N ALA A 40 9.05 -18.29 0.89
CA ALA A 40 8.98 -16.96 0.28
C ALA A 40 9.98 -16.80 -0.88
N PHE A 41 11.19 -17.35 -0.73
CA PHE A 41 12.21 -17.36 -1.77
C PHE A 41 11.77 -18.14 -3.01
N LEU A 42 11.19 -19.33 -2.82
CA LEU A 42 10.63 -20.11 -3.93
C LEU A 42 9.46 -19.37 -4.60
N GLY A 43 8.56 -18.77 -3.82
CA GLY A 43 7.47 -17.95 -4.35
C GLY A 43 7.98 -16.75 -5.17
N ALA A 44 9.09 -16.14 -4.78
CA ALA A 44 9.71 -15.05 -5.52
C ALA A 44 10.17 -15.50 -6.92
N PHE A 45 10.69 -16.72 -7.08
CA PHE A 45 11.01 -17.28 -8.40
C PHE A 45 9.76 -17.48 -9.26
N CYS A 46 8.67 -18.01 -8.69
CA CYS A 46 7.41 -18.15 -9.42
C CYS A 46 6.91 -16.78 -9.94
N PHE A 47 6.99 -15.74 -9.10
CA PHE A 47 6.62 -14.39 -9.53
C PHE A 47 7.61 -13.77 -10.53
N ALA A 48 8.90 -14.12 -10.44
CA ALA A 48 9.90 -13.68 -11.41
C ALA A 48 9.66 -14.30 -12.79
N GLU A 49 9.34 -15.59 -12.84
CA GLU A 49 8.99 -16.30 -14.08
C GLU A 49 7.70 -15.74 -14.69
N LEU A 50 6.65 -15.54 -13.88
CA LEU A 50 5.42 -14.88 -14.33
C LEU A 50 5.66 -13.46 -14.85
N GLY A 51 6.52 -12.69 -14.17
CA GLY A 51 6.90 -11.35 -14.61
C GLY A 51 7.68 -11.34 -15.93
N ALA A 52 8.47 -12.38 -16.19
CA ALA A 52 9.18 -12.56 -17.46
C ALA A 52 8.23 -13.03 -18.58
N LEU A 53 7.27 -13.92 -18.28
CA LEU A 53 6.25 -14.41 -19.21
C LEU A 53 5.27 -13.32 -19.66
N PHE A 54 4.94 -12.39 -18.77
CA PHE A 54 3.99 -11.32 -19.04
C PHE A 54 4.62 -9.93 -18.83
N PRO A 55 5.44 -9.43 -19.79
CA PRO A 55 6.12 -8.14 -19.70
C PRO A 55 5.17 -6.95 -19.97
N ARG A 56 4.02 -6.92 -19.28
CA ARG A 56 3.01 -5.87 -19.35
C ARG A 56 2.79 -5.25 -17.97
N SER A 57 2.55 -3.94 -17.93
CA SER A 57 2.16 -3.26 -16.70
C SER A 57 0.81 -3.79 -16.20
N GLY A 58 0.73 -4.16 -14.93
CA GLY A 58 -0.49 -4.67 -14.29
C GLY A 58 -0.25 -5.72 -13.19
N GLY A 59 0.93 -6.36 -13.17
CA GLY A 59 1.32 -7.28 -12.10
C GLY A 59 0.36 -8.47 -11.94
N GLN A 60 -0.06 -8.75 -10.69
CA GLN A 60 -0.95 -9.89 -10.38
C GLN A 60 -2.28 -9.84 -11.14
N TYR A 61 -2.76 -8.65 -11.52
CA TYR A 61 -3.97 -8.50 -12.33
C TYR A 61 -3.86 -9.27 -13.65
N ILE A 62 -2.75 -9.10 -14.38
CA ILE A 62 -2.55 -9.75 -15.69
C ILE A 62 -2.51 -11.27 -15.55
N TYR A 63 -1.94 -11.78 -14.45
CA TYR A 63 -1.84 -13.22 -14.21
C TYR A 63 -3.21 -13.85 -14.01
N LEU A 64 -4.04 -13.21 -13.19
CA LEU A 64 -5.42 -13.65 -12.95
C LEU A 64 -6.27 -13.48 -14.22
N GLU A 65 -6.06 -12.39 -14.95
CA GLU A 65 -6.74 -12.14 -16.22
C GLU A 65 -6.49 -13.25 -17.24
N LYS A 66 -5.24 -13.69 -17.34
CA LYS A 66 -4.88 -14.73 -18.29
C LYS A 66 -5.39 -16.10 -17.89
N ALA A 67 -5.41 -16.41 -16.59
CA ALA A 67 -5.68 -17.76 -16.10
C ALA A 67 -7.15 -18.02 -15.72
N PHE A 68 -7.90 -17.01 -15.26
CA PHE A 68 -9.20 -17.24 -14.60
C PHE A 68 -10.39 -16.46 -15.23
N ARG A 69 -10.19 -15.82 -16.39
CA ARG A 69 -11.23 -14.98 -17.04
C ARG A 69 -12.51 -15.73 -17.41
N SER A 70 -12.45 -17.03 -17.64
CA SER A 70 -13.65 -17.84 -17.92
C SER A 70 -14.51 -18.12 -16.70
N TRP A 71 -14.01 -17.86 -15.49
CA TRP A 71 -14.67 -18.20 -14.23
C TRP A 71 -15.15 -16.99 -13.46
N PHE A 72 -14.58 -15.80 -13.68
CA PHE A 72 -14.94 -14.59 -12.96
C PHE A 72 -14.90 -13.37 -13.88
N ASP A 73 -15.87 -12.48 -13.70
CA ASP A 73 -15.84 -11.13 -14.26
C ASP A 73 -15.24 -10.16 -13.23
N TRP A 74 -14.50 -9.15 -13.70
CA TRP A 74 -13.92 -8.11 -12.86
C TRP A 74 -13.89 -6.76 -13.58
N VAL A 75 -13.71 -5.70 -12.79
CA VAL A 75 -13.44 -4.35 -13.31
C VAL A 75 -11.94 -4.18 -13.43
N GLU A 76 -11.44 -3.97 -14.66
CA GLU A 76 -10.04 -3.65 -14.90
C GLU A 76 -9.69 -2.32 -14.19
N PRO A 77 -8.67 -2.30 -13.30
CA PRO A 77 -8.23 -1.05 -12.72
C PRO A 77 -7.59 -0.20 -13.82
N ALA A 78 -8.20 0.95 -14.13
CA ALA A 78 -7.69 1.90 -15.13
C ALA A 78 -6.32 2.53 -14.79
N GLY A 79 -5.78 2.23 -13.59
CA GLY A 79 -4.46 2.64 -13.13
C GLY A 79 -4.18 2.18 -11.70
N GLY A 80 -2.91 2.22 -11.29
CA GLY A 80 -2.48 1.90 -9.93
C GLY A 80 -0.99 2.10 -9.70
N VAL A 81 -0.60 3.20 -9.06
CA VAL A 81 0.62 3.30 -8.25
C VAL A 81 0.24 4.02 -6.96
N VAL A 82 0.84 3.63 -5.85
CA VAL A 82 0.73 4.36 -4.59
C VAL A 82 1.79 5.43 -4.60
N CYS A 83 1.43 6.71 -4.48
CA CYS A 83 2.39 7.73 -4.13
C CYS A 83 2.31 8.07 -2.64
N PHE A 84 3.44 8.48 -2.08
CA PHE A 84 3.58 8.84 -0.68
C PHE A 84 4.03 10.31 -0.55
N PRO A 85 3.15 11.27 -0.88
CA PRO A 85 3.47 12.70 -0.81
C PRO A 85 3.66 13.19 0.64
N ARG A 86 4.53 14.20 0.80
CA ARG A 86 4.68 14.95 2.04
C ARG A 86 3.66 16.09 2.10
N LEU A 87 2.88 16.14 3.18
CA LEU A 87 2.03 17.25 3.55
C LEU A 87 2.91 18.41 4.07
N LYS A 88 2.79 19.57 3.43
CA LYS A 88 3.57 20.78 3.77
C LYS A 88 2.79 21.84 4.56
N VAL A 89 1.55 21.55 4.92
CA VAL A 89 0.71 22.42 5.76
C VAL A 89 0.84 22.01 7.23
N ASN A 90 0.68 22.96 8.16
CA ASN A 90 0.85 22.73 9.60
C ASN A 90 -0.38 22.01 10.22
N VAL A 91 -0.66 20.81 9.72
CA VAL A 91 -1.81 19.98 10.08
C VAL A 91 -1.36 18.53 10.11
N SER A 92 -1.81 17.78 11.12
CA SER A 92 -1.48 16.35 11.20
C SER A 92 -2.14 15.57 10.05
N THR A 93 -1.51 14.50 9.59
CA THR A 93 -2.07 13.68 8.49
C THR A 93 -3.34 12.94 8.91
N LEU A 94 -3.57 12.79 10.22
CA LEU A 94 -4.80 12.27 10.81
C LEU A 94 -5.94 13.29 10.71
N GLU A 95 -5.70 14.54 11.13
CA GLU A 95 -6.65 15.65 11.00
C GLU A 95 -6.99 15.90 9.53
N PHE A 96 -5.99 15.85 8.66
CA PHE A 96 -6.18 16.00 7.21
C PHE A 96 -7.11 14.93 6.64
N ASN A 97 -6.92 13.67 7.02
CA ASN A 97 -7.81 12.58 6.59
C ASN A 97 -9.23 12.73 7.16
N GLN A 98 -9.36 13.16 8.41
CA GLN A 98 -10.67 13.42 9.00
C GLN A 98 -11.42 14.55 8.27
N PHE A 99 -10.74 15.65 8.00
CA PHE A 99 -11.28 16.77 7.23
C PHE A 99 -11.72 16.37 5.82
N LEU A 100 -10.90 15.60 5.10
CA LEU A 100 -11.25 15.09 3.77
C LEU A 100 -12.50 14.19 3.80
N ARG A 101 -12.65 13.36 4.84
CA ARG A 101 -13.80 12.47 4.99
C ARG A 101 -15.07 13.26 5.28
N GLU A 102 -15.01 14.23 6.19
CA GLU A 102 -16.16 15.02 6.62
C GLU A 102 -16.63 16.00 5.53
N LYS A 103 -15.71 16.73 4.89
CA LYS A 103 -16.07 17.82 3.96
C LYS A 103 -16.17 17.38 2.51
N PHE A 104 -15.42 16.36 2.11
CA PHE A 104 -15.28 15.95 0.71
C PHE A 104 -15.61 14.48 0.46
N ASN A 105 -16.08 13.74 1.48
CA ASN A 105 -16.36 12.31 1.42
C ASN A 105 -15.23 11.53 0.72
N THR A 106 -13.98 11.87 1.07
CA THR A 106 -12.74 11.37 0.46
C THR A 106 -11.79 10.94 1.57
N SER A 107 -11.03 9.86 1.39
CA SER A 107 -10.13 9.33 2.41
C SER A 107 -8.72 9.14 1.84
N VAL A 108 -7.71 9.36 2.68
CA VAL A 108 -6.31 9.04 2.41
C VAL A 108 -5.77 8.22 3.57
N VAL A 109 -4.71 7.43 3.38
CA VAL A 109 -4.12 6.68 4.51
C VAL A 109 -3.02 7.54 5.15
N PRO A 110 -3.15 7.96 6.42
CA PRO A 110 -2.13 8.73 7.13
C PRO A 110 -0.77 8.02 7.14
N GLY A 111 0.32 8.79 7.03
CA GLY A 111 1.70 8.29 7.05
C GLY A 111 2.18 7.83 8.43
N ASN A 112 1.46 8.19 9.50
CA ASN A 112 1.73 7.71 10.85
C ASN A 112 1.76 6.18 10.94
N PHE A 113 0.94 5.47 10.15
CA PHE A 113 0.96 4.01 10.06
C PHE A 113 2.26 3.43 9.47
N PHE A 114 3.10 4.28 8.87
CA PHE A 114 4.36 3.92 8.20
C PHE A 114 5.58 4.63 8.82
N GLY A 115 5.43 5.26 10.00
CA GLY A 115 6.52 6.00 10.65
C GLY A 115 6.89 7.33 9.99
N ALA A 116 6.05 7.86 9.10
CA ALA A 116 6.28 9.11 8.37
C ALA A 116 5.15 10.12 8.64
N PRO A 117 5.18 10.86 9.77
CA PRO A 117 4.04 11.60 10.30
C PRO A 117 3.52 12.73 9.39
N ASN A 118 4.38 13.26 8.53
CA ASN A 118 4.06 14.32 7.57
C ASN A 118 3.75 13.79 6.16
N HIS A 119 3.55 12.49 5.97
CA HIS A 119 3.24 11.91 4.67
C HIS A 119 1.87 11.25 4.68
N PHE A 120 1.28 11.00 3.51
CA PHE A 120 0.07 10.18 3.40
C PHE A 120 0.14 9.30 2.16
N ARG A 121 -0.53 8.15 2.20
CA ARG A 121 -0.65 7.22 1.07
C ARG A 121 -1.82 7.67 0.21
N LEU A 122 -1.53 7.94 -1.06
CA LEU A 122 -2.53 8.21 -2.09
C LEU A 122 -2.48 7.06 -3.10
N GLY A 123 -3.53 6.23 -3.09
CA GLY A 123 -3.78 5.32 -4.19
C GLY A 123 -4.54 6.06 -5.28
N PHE A 124 -4.07 5.97 -6.52
CA PHE A 124 -4.81 6.46 -7.68
C PHE A 124 -5.10 5.30 -8.62
N GLY A 125 -6.38 5.13 -8.94
CA GLY A 125 -6.91 4.05 -9.77
C GLY A 125 -8.44 4.16 -9.83
N GLY A 126 -9.00 4.16 -11.03
CA GLY A 126 -10.43 4.45 -11.30
C GLY A 126 -10.62 5.25 -12.59
N SER A 127 -11.85 5.55 -12.97
CA SER A 127 -12.14 6.35 -14.17
C SER A 127 -11.53 7.75 -14.07
N SER A 128 -11.12 8.31 -15.22
CA SER A 128 -10.48 9.63 -15.29
C SER A 128 -11.33 10.72 -14.63
N ASP A 129 -12.65 10.68 -14.79
CA ASP A 129 -13.58 11.65 -14.20
C ASP A 129 -13.60 11.56 -12.67
N LEU A 130 -13.61 10.33 -12.13
CA LEU A 130 -13.57 10.11 -10.69
C LEU A 130 -12.25 10.63 -10.11
N LEU A 131 -11.12 10.31 -10.76
CA LEU A 131 -9.81 10.77 -10.32
C LEU A 131 -9.71 12.30 -10.35
N GLN A 132 -10.15 12.95 -11.43
CA GLN A 132 -10.14 14.41 -11.56
C GLN A 132 -11.00 15.07 -10.47
N ASN A 133 -12.21 14.56 -10.21
CA ASN A 133 -13.09 15.08 -9.16
C ASN A 133 -12.49 14.96 -7.76
N ARG A 134 -11.79 13.85 -7.48
CA ARG A 134 -11.13 13.64 -6.17
C ARG A 134 -9.86 14.48 -6.03
N LEU A 135 -9.08 14.65 -7.09
CA LEU A 135 -7.93 15.56 -7.10
C LEU A 135 -8.36 17.02 -6.95
N PHE A 136 -9.50 17.40 -7.52
CA PHE A 136 -10.09 18.74 -7.31
C PHE A 136 -10.45 18.94 -5.84
N SER A 137 -11.13 17.98 -5.21
CA SER A 137 -11.46 18.02 -3.79
C SER A 137 -10.20 18.11 -2.90
N LEU A 138 -9.15 17.37 -3.25
CA LEU A 138 -7.85 17.43 -2.56
C LEU A 138 -7.21 18.82 -2.69
N ARG A 139 -7.25 19.42 -3.88
CA ARG A 139 -6.74 20.77 -4.13
C ARG A 139 -7.49 21.81 -3.30
N GLU A 140 -8.81 21.78 -3.32
CA GLU A 140 -9.65 22.71 -2.54
C GLU A 140 -9.41 22.57 -1.04
N ALA A 141 -9.26 21.33 -0.55
CA ALA A 141 -8.90 21.06 0.83
C ALA A 141 -7.55 21.68 1.21
N LEU A 142 -6.53 21.50 0.38
CA LEU A 142 -5.19 22.03 0.62
C LEU A 142 -5.16 23.57 0.53
N ALA A 143 -5.88 24.16 -0.42
CA ALA A 143 -6.00 25.61 -0.56
C ALA A 143 -6.68 26.23 0.67
N TRP A 144 -7.78 25.62 1.14
CA TRP A 144 -8.46 26.07 2.35
C TRP A 144 -7.53 26.01 3.57
N LEU A 145 -6.87 24.87 3.81
CA LEU A 145 -5.95 24.73 4.94
C LEU A 145 -4.77 25.71 4.89
N ALA A 146 -4.25 26.02 3.70
CA ALA A 146 -3.20 27.00 3.51
C ALA A 146 -3.65 28.44 3.83
N THR A 147 -4.94 28.75 3.68
CA THR A 147 -5.48 30.09 3.98
C THR A 147 -5.96 30.27 5.42
N THR A 148 -6.46 29.21 6.07
CA THR A 148 -7.14 29.30 7.38
C THR A 148 -6.24 28.96 8.58
N LYS A 149 -5.07 28.35 8.36
CA LYS A 149 -4.10 27.98 9.41
C LYS A 149 -2.70 28.58 9.15
N ALA A 150 -2.62 29.68 8.39
CA ALA A 150 -1.38 30.42 8.15
C ALA A 150 -1.11 31.53 9.21
N ASP A 151 -2.03 31.72 10.15
CA ASP A 151 -1.88 32.56 11.35
C ASP A 151 -1.61 31.70 12.59
#